data_AF-A0A3P3RFL3-F1
#
_entry.id   AF-A0A3P3RFL3-F1
#
_cell.length_a   1.000
_cell.length_b   1.000
_cell.length_c   1.000
_cell.angle_alpha   90.00
_cell.angle_beta   90.00
_cell.angle_gamma   90.00
#
_symmetry.space_group_name_H-M   'P 1'
#
loop_
_entity.id
_entity.type
_entity.pdbx_description
1 polymer ?
#
loop_
_entity_poly.entity_id
_entity_poly.type
_entity_poly.pdbx_seq_one_letter_code
_entity_poly.pdbx_strand_id
1 'polypeptide(L)' 'MGGRQEPTRWEYETVRPPRGSTRKEATDPGAVLNERAADGWRFVDTIDYTGGGTKYLVFERPIRSDTDDSPTEAMS' A
#
# COMPACT_ATOMS: atom_id res chain seq x y z
N MET A 1 28.06 -17.50 8.98
CA MET A 1 26.96 -16.85 9.71
C MET A 1 25.83 -16.62 8.72
N GLY A 2 24.68 -17.26 8.90
CA GLY A 2 23.47 -16.87 8.16
C GLY A 2 22.90 -15.64 8.83
N GLY A 3 23.07 -14.46 8.23
CA GLY A 3 22.34 -13.27 8.69
C GLY A 3 20.86 -13.60 8.70
N ARG A 4 20.19 -13.45 9.85
CA ARG A 4 18.73 -13.52 9.90
C ARG A 4 18.26 -12.36 9.03
N GLN A 5 17.77 -12.67 7.83
CA GLN A 5 16.93 -11.74 7.07
C GLN A 5 15.80 -11.38 8.02
N GLU A 6 15.83 -10.17 8.58
CA GLU A 6 14.70 -9.72 9.38
C GLU A 6 13.47 -9.76 8.48
N PRO A 7 12.35 -10.35 8.92
CA PRO A 7 11.17 -10.43 8.08
C PRO A 7 10.75 -9.01 7.71
N THR A 8 10.66 -8.73 6.41
CA THR A 8 10.16 -7.45 5.90
C THR A 8 8.82 -7.16 6.57
N ARG A 9 8.76 -6.07 7.32
CA ARG A 9 7.52 -5.63 7.95
C ARG A 9 6.72 -4.83 6.93
N TRP A 10 5.43 -5.07 6.88
CA TRP A 10 4.52 -4.45 5.93
C TRP A 10 3.48 -3.60 6.66
N GLU A 11 3.21 -2.44 6.11
CA GLU A 11 2.08 -1.59 6.47
C GLU A 11 0.95 -1.84 5.47
N TYR A 12 -0.30 -1.89 5.94
CA TYR A 12 -1.48 -2.08 5.10
C TYR A 12 -2.47 -0.93 5.30
N GLU A 13 -3.00 -0.40 4.21
CA GLU A 13 -4.04 0.64 4.21
C GLU A 13 -5.26 0.17 3.41
N THR A 14 -6.46 0.55 3.86
CA THR A 14 -7.70 0.34 3.08
C THR A 14 -8.31 1.68 2.70
N VAL A 15 -8.58 1.86 1.40
CA VAL A 15 -9.19 3.08 0.87
C VAL A 15 -10.54 2.74 0.28
N ARG A 16 -11.55 3.56 0.62
CA ARG A 16 -12.86 3.45 -0.02
C ARG A 16 -12.76 4.07 -1.43
N PRO A 17 -13.07 3.32 -2.50
CA PRO A 17 -13.06 3.87 -3.84
C PRO A 17 -14.09 5.00 -3.93
N PRO A 18 -13.81 6.04 -4.73
CA PRO A 18 -14.71 7.16 -4.91
C PRO A 18 -16.07 6.65 -5.37
N ARG A 19 -17.13 7.10 -4.68
CA ARG A 19 -18.51 6.77 -5.02
C ARG A 19 -19.10 7.94 -5.78
N GLY A 20 -19.38 7.75 -7.07
CA GLY A 20 -20.20 8.69 -7.82
C GLY A 20 -21.55 8.87 -7.13
N SER A 21 -22.00 10.11 -7.03
CA SER A 21 -23.29 10.50 -6.44
C SER A 21 -24.48 9.80 -7.09
N THR A 22 -24.30 9.32 -8.32
CA THR A 22 -25.23 8.50 -9.09
C THR A 22 -24.69 7.08 -9.17
N ARG A 23 -25.55 6.12 -8.80
CA ARG A 23 -25.34 4.68 -8.63
C ARG A 23 -24.87 3.90 -9.88
N LYS A 24 -24.18 4.52 -10.86
CA LYS A 24 -23.86 3.89 -12.15
C LYS A 24 -22.45 4.03 -12.71
N GLU A 25 -21.57 4.87 -12.20
CA GLU A 25 -20.17 4.81 -12.63
C GLU A 25 -19.29 4.89 -11.38
N ALA A 26 -18.55 3.81 -11.11
CA ALA A 26 -17.35 3.94 -10.30
C ALA A 26 -16.47 4.94 -11.05
N THR A 27 -16.31 6.14 -10.49
CA THR A 27 -15.28 7.08 -10.96
C THR A 27 -13.97 6.29 -11.00
N ASP A 28 -13.30 6.31 -12.15
CA ASP A 28 -12.10 5.50 -12.40
C ASP A 28 -11.17 5.54 -11.17
N PRO A 29 -10.91 4.40 -10.51
CA PRO A 29 -10.12 4.38 -9.28
C PRO A 29 -8.63 4.69 -9.55
N GLY A 30 -8.22 4.86 -10.81
CA GLY A 30 -6.86 5.13 -11.23
C GLY A 30 -6.26 6.37 -10.58
N ALA A 31 -7.04 7.42 -10.31
CA ALA A 31 -6.55 8.59 -9.58
C ALA A 31 -6.03 8.20 -8.19
N VAL A 32 -6.85 7.47 -7.42
CA VAL A 32 -6.48 6.98 -6.07
C VAL A 32 -5.32 5.99 -6.14
N LEU A 33 -5.31 5.11 -7.14
CA LEU A 33 -4.22 4.16 -7.34
C LEU A 33 -2.89 4.88 -7.62
N ASN A 34 -2.91 5.90 -8.48
CA ASN A 34 -1.72 6.68 -8.85
C ASN A 34 -1.23 7.55 -7.68
N GLU A 35 -2.15 8.19 -6.93
CA GLU A 35 -1.82 8.93 -5.71
C GLU A 35 -1.13 8.02 -4.69
N ARG A 36 -1.71 6.85 -4.41
CA ARG A 36 -1.12 5.86 -3.50
C ARG A 36 0.21 5.32 -4.00
N ALA A 37 0.34 5.07 -5.31
CA ALA A 37 1.61 4.68 -5.91
C ALA A 37 2.70 5.75 -5.72
N ALA A 38 2.36 7.04 -5.84
CA ALA A 38 3.28 8.14 -5.59
C ALA A 38 3.74 8.20 -4.11
N ASP A 39 2.87 7.83 -3.17
CA ASP A 39 3.15 7.72 -1.74
C ASP A 39 3.92 6.43 -1.36
N GLY A 40 4.28 5.59 -2.34
CA GLY A 40 5.01 4.34 -2.14
C GLY A 40 4.13 3.14 -1.78
N TRP A 41 2.81 3.27 -1.89
CA TRP A 41 1.87 2.19 -1.65
C TRP A 41 1.60 1.38 -2.92
N ARG A 42 1.56 0.06 -2.77
CA ARG A 42 1.23 -0.88 -3.83
C ARG A 42 -0.18 -1.42 -3.64
N PHE A 43 -1.01 -1.35 -4.68
CA PHE A 43 -2.31 -2.02 -4.68
C PHE A 43 -2.16 -3.54 -4.69
N VAL A 44 -2.88 -4.22 -3.80
CA VAL A 44 -2.79 -5.69 -3.65
C VAL A 44 -4.10 -6.41 -3.92
N ASP A 45 -5.23 -5.91 -3.42
CA ASP A 45 -6.51 -6.60 -3.54
C ASP A 45 -7.71 -5.67 -3.26
N THR A 46 -8.93 -6.19 -3.44
CA THR A 46 -10.17 -5.55 -3.04
C THR A 46 -10.95 -6.38 -2.03
N ILE A 47 -11.54 -5.73 -1.04
CA ILE A 47 -12.47 -6.37 -0.09
C ILE A 47 -13.88 -5.98 -0.47
N ASP A 48 -14.74 -6.96 -0.76
CA ASP A 48 -16.17 -6.78 -0.98
C ASP A 48 -16.96 -7.42 0.16
N TYR A 49 -17.65 -6.57 0.93
CA TYR A 49 -18.63 -7.06 1.90
C TYR A 49 -19.92 -7.40 1.14
N THR A 50 -20.19 -8.71 0.98
CA THR A 50 -21.44 -9.21 0.39
C THR A 50 -22.66 -8.57 1.06
N GLY A 51 -23.53 -7.93 0.28
CA GLY A 51 -24.69 -7.18 0.79
C GLY A 51 -24.78 -5.72 0.35
N GLY A 52 -23.93 -5.25 -0.56
CA GLY A 52 -24.08 -3.95 -1.23
C GLY A 52 -23.49 -2.75 -0.49
N GLY A 53 -22.64 -2.99 0.52
CA GLY A 53 -22.20 -1.94 1.43
C GLY A 53 -21.00 -1.15 0.93
N THR A 54 -19.84 -1.77 0.78
CA THR A 54 -18.59 -1.07 0.46
C THR A 54 -17.55 -2.01 -0.13
N LYS A 55 -17.08 -1.69 -1.33
CA LYS A 55 -15.80 -2.19 -1.85
C LYS A 55 -14.69 -1.37 -1.19
N TYR A 56 -13.61 -2.00 -0.76
CA TYR A 56 -12.38 -1.33 -0.33
C TYR A 56 -11.24 -1.76 -1.24
N LEU A 57 -10.31 -0.83 -1.51
CA LEU A 57 -9.03 -1.10 -2.15
C LEU A 57 -7.98 -1.29 -1.05
N VAL A 58 -7.24 -2.38 -1.09
CA VAL A 58 -6.18 -2.70 -0.13
C VAL A 58 -4.85 -2.36 -0.75
N PHE A 59 -4.00 -1.68 0.03
CA PHE A 59 -2.64 -1.33 -0.35
C PHE A 59 -1.65 -1.86 0.69
N GLU A 60 -0.45 -2.18 0.24
CA GLU A 60 0.70 -2.54 1.09
C GLU A 60 1.88 -1.61 0.81
N ARG A 61 2.70 -1.32 1.82
CA ARG A 61 4.06 -0.83 1.60
C ARG A 61 5.04 -1.44 2.59
N PRO A 62 6.31 -1.62 2.20
CA PRO A 62 7.32 -2.08 3.12
C PRO A 62 7.64 -0.97 4.12
N ILE A 63 7.63 -1.30 5.41
CA ILE A 63 8.17 -0.42 6.44
C ILE A 63 9.68 -0.45 6.28
N ARG A 64 10.27 0.66 5.83
CA ARG A 64 11.72 0.82 5.94
C ARG A 64 12.02 0.87 7.43
N SER A 65 12.59 -0.20 7.97
CA SER A 65 13.38 -0.05 9.18
C SER A 65 14.54 0.86 8.78
N ASP A 66 14.62 2.07 9.33
CA ASP A 66 15.77 2.99 9.19
C ASP A 66 17.09 2.41 9.75
N THR A 67 17.21 1.08 9.81
CA THR A 67 18.31 0.32 10.39
C THR A 67 19.01 -0.48 9.30
N ASP A 68 19.31 0.13 8.15
CA ASP A 68 20.39 -0.34 7.26
C ASP A 68 20.91 0.79 6.38
N ASP A 69 21.02 2.01 6.93
CA ASP A 69 21.85 3.07 6.36
C ASP A 69 22.91 3.43 7.39
N SER A 70 23.84 2.49 7.61
CA SER A 70 25.16 2.84 8.11
C SER A 70 26.07 2.87 6.89
N PRO A 71 26.48 4.05 6.38
CA PRO A 71 27.58 4.08 5.43
C PRO A 71 28.75 3.40 6.14
N THR A 72 29.21 2.28 5.59
CA THR A 72 30.50 1.71 5.97
C THR A 72 31.50 2.83 5.72
N GLU A 73 31.97 3.48 6.79
CA GLU A 73 33.11 4.37 6.72
C GLU A 73 34.27 3.53 6.23
N ALA A 74 34.53 3.67 4.93
CA ALA A 74 35.72 3.17 4.29
C ALA A 74 36.91 3.89 4.92
N MET A 75 37.65 3.13 5.73
CA MET A 75 39.12 3.08 5.76
C MET A 75 39.84 4.40 5.46
N SER A 76 40.47 4.96 6.49
CA SER A 76 41.76 5.66 6.35
C SER A 76 42.63 5.36 7.56
#